data_AF-X1PHE7-F1
#
_entry.id   AF-X1PHE7-F1
#
_cell.length_a   1.000
_cell.length_b   1.000
_cell.length_c   1.000
_cell.angle_alpha   90.00
_cell.angle_beta   90.00
_cell.angle_gamma   90.00
#
_symmetry.space_group_name_H-M   'P 1'
#
loop_
_entity.id
_entity.type
_entity.pdbx_description
1 polymer ?
#
loop_
_entity_poly.entity_id
_entity_poly.type
_entity_poly.pdbx_seq_one_letter_code
_entity_poly.pdbx_strand_id
1 'polypeptide(L)' 'YIIISLFLGFFLGALAGIFLVLSKIKSKEDMVPFGPFIVLGSLITLLWGEKIISWYIGF' A
#
# COMPACT_ATOMS: atom_id res chain seq x y z
N TYR A 1 12.30 -7.66 -2.13
CA TYR A 1 10.88 -7.57 -2.50
C TYR A 1 9.94 -7.42 -1.31
N ILE A 2 10.03 -8.25 -0.25
CA ILE A 2 9.11 -8.17 0.92
C ILE A 2 8.98 -6.76 1.51
N ILE A 3 10.08 -6.03 1.70
CA ILE A 3 10.05 -4.66 2.25
C ILE A 3 9.22 -3.72 1.38
N ILE A 4 9.38 -3.78 0.05
CA ILE A 4 8.65 -2.95 -0.91
C ILE A 4 7.18 -3.34 -0.93
N SER A 5 6.88 -4.64 -0.86
CA SER A 5 5.51 -5.16 -0.81
C SER A 5 4.76 -4.68 0.42
N LEU A 6 5.40 -4.75 1.59
CA LEU A 6 4.83 -4.25 2.84
C LEU A 6 4.71 -2.73 2.82
N PHE A 7 5.74 -2.01 2.36
CA PHE A 7 5.69 -0.56 2.24
C PHE A 7 4.54 -0.10 1.35
N LEU A 8 4.42 -0.65 0.14
CA LEU A 8 3.31 -0.35 -0.77
C LEU A 8 1.97 -0.76 -0.18
N GLY A 9 1.89 -1.90 0.49
CA GLY A 9 0.66 -2.33 1.15
C GLY A 9 0.20 -1.36 2.24
N PHE A 10 1.12 -0.91 3.10
CA PHE A 10 0.81 0.06 4.14
C PHE A 10 0.49 1.43 3.55
N PHE A 11 1.22 1.86 2.51
CA PHE A 11 0.98 3.13 1.83
C PHE A 11 -0.40 3.18 1.16
N LEU A 12 -0.76 2.14 0.41
CA LEU A 12 -2.08 2.03 -0.21
C LEU A 12 -3.20 1.90 0.82
N GLY A 13 -2.98 1.11 1.89
CA GLY A 13 -3.93 0.99 2.99
C GLY A 13 -4.15 2.30 3.73
N ALA A 14 -3.09 3.09 3.95
CA ALA A 14 -3.17 4.41 4.55
C ALA A 14 -3.92 5.40 3.64
N LEU A 15 -3.61 5.43 2.34
CA LEU A 15 -4.32 6.28 1.38
C LEU A 15 -5.81 5.95 1.33
N ALA A 16 -6.16 4.67 1.25
CA ALA A 16 -7.55 4.23 1.26
C ALA A 16 -8.26 4.57 2.59
N GLY A 17 -7.58 4.35 3.73
CA GLY A 17 -8.11 4.71 5.05
C GLY A 17 -8.37 6.20 5.19
N ILE A 18 -7.41 7.05 4.79
CA ILE A 18 -7.56 8.50 4.76
C ILE A 18 -8.73 8.90 3.87
N PHE A 19 -8.84 8.34 2.67
CA PHE A 19 -9.93 8.62 1.74
C PHE A 19 -11.31 8.27 2.32
N LEU A 20 -11.42 7.11 2.98
CA LEU A 20 -12.67 6.65 3.61
C LEU A 20 -13.10 7.55 4.78
N VAL A 21 -12.13 8.02 5.59
CA VAL A 21 -12.39 8.95 6.70
C VAL A 21 -12.78 10.33 6.17
N LEU A 22 -12.08 10.86 5.16
CA LEU A 22 -12.40 12.16 4.55
C LEU A 22 -13.75 12.15 3.85
N SER A 23 -14.12 11.04 3.23
CA SER A 23 -15.44 10.84 2.60
C SER A 23 -16.57 10.61 3.61
N LYS A 24 -16.26 10.60 4.92
CA LYS A 24 -17.19 10.31 6.02
C LYS A 24 -17.89 8.95 5.91
N ILE A 25 -17.31 8.01 5.16
CA ILE A 25 -17.85 6.65 4.99
C ILE A 25 -17.48 5.79 6.20
N LYS A 26 -16.28 5.98 6.74
CA LYS A 26 -15.80 5.31 7.95
C LYS A 26 -15.34 6.32 9.01
N SER A 27 -15.50 5.93 10.26
CA SER A 27 -14.90 6.62 11.40
C SER A 27 -13.43 6.26 11.56
N LYS A 28 -12.69 7.05 12.36
CA LYS A 28 -11.28 6.76 12.69
C LYS A 28 -11.12 5.51 13.56
N GLU A 29 -12.21 5.08 14.21
CA GLU A 29 -12.27 3.93 15.10
C GLU A 29 -12.59 2.64 14.32
N ASP A 30 -13.06 2.78 13.08
CA ASP A 30 -13.41 1.63 12.25
C ASP A 30 -12.15 0.93 11.75
N MET A 31 -12.10 -0.39 11.96
CA MET A 31 -11.00 -1.21 11.45
C MET A 31 -10.97 -1.20 9.92
N VAL A 32 -9.78 -0.93 9.36
CA VAL A 32 -9.47 -1.11 7.94
C VAL A 32 -8.69 -2.42 7.79
N PRO A 33 -9.20 -3.42 7.08
CA PRO A 33 -8.51 -4.69 6.93
C PRO A 33 -7.22 -4.50 6.12
N PHE A 34 -6.09 -4.90 6.69
CA PHE A 34 -4.76 -4.73 6.08
C PHE A 34 -4.47 -5.73 4.96
N GLY A 35 -5.06 -6.94 5.04
CA GLY A 35 -4.81 -8.04 4.10
C GLY A 35 -4.94 -7.67 2.62
N PRO A 36 -6.05 -7.06 2.17
CA PRO A 36 -6.24 -6.67 0.78
C PRO A 36 -5.14 -5.74 0.26
N PHE A 37 -4.72 -4.77 1.07
CA PHE A 37 -3.69 -3.81 0.66
C PHE A 37 -2.29 -4.43 0.63
N ILE A 38 -1.97 -5.35 1.56
CA ILE A 38 -0.71 -6.12 1.51
C ILE A 38 -0.66 -6.98 0.24
N VAL A 39 -1.76 -7.64 -0.12
CA VAL A 39 -1.84 -8.43 -1.36
C VAL A 39 -1.63 -7.52 -2.58
N LEU A 40 -2.27 -6.35 -2.63
CA LEU A 40 -2.05 -5.37 -3.70
C LEU A 40 -0.60 -4.88 -3.77
N GLY A 41 0.00 -4.51 -2.64
CA GLY A 41 1.40 -4.11 -2.57
C GLY A 41 2.36 -5.22 -3.03
N SER A 42 2.04 -6.47 -2.68
CA SER A 42 2.77 -7.65 -3.13
C SER A 42 2.63 -7.87 -4.64
N LEU A 43 1.43 -7.72 -5.20
CA LEU A 43 1.19 -7.84 -6.63
C LEU A 43 1.92 -6.76 -7.43
N ILE A 44 1.91 -5.52 -6.95
CA ILE A 44 2.66 -4.41 -7.57
C ILE A 44 4.16 -4.69 -7.51
N THR A 45 4.66 -5.19 -6.39
CA THR A 45 6.07 -5.56 -6.26
C THR A 45 6.46 -6.73 -7.16
N LEU A 46 5.56 -7.70 -7.34
CA LEU A 46 5.80 -8.84 -8.22
C LEU A 46 5.96 -8.40 -9.67
N LEU A 47 5.17 -7.44 -10.12
CA LEU A 47 5.13 -6.97 -11.51
C LEU A 47 6.16 -5.87 -11.81
N TRP A 48 6.45 -4.99 -10.85
CA TRP A 48 7.28 -3.79 -11.06
C TRP A 48 8.38 -3.60 -10.02
N GLY A 49 8.61 -4.55 -9.11
CA GLY A 49 9.53 -4.41 -7.99
C GLY A 49 10.95 -4.04 -8.40
N GLU A 50 11.47 -4.65 -9.48
CA GLU A 50 12.80 -4.33 -10.02
C GLU A 50 12.88 -2.87 -10.48
N LYS A 51 11.92 -2.41 -11.29
CA LYS A 51 11.85 -1.02 -11.76
C LYS A 51 11.73 -0.02 -10.62
N ILE A 52 10.98 -0.36 -9.57
CA ILE A 52 10.83 0.47 -8.36
C ILE A 52 12.16 0.58 -7.63
N ILE A 53 12.90 -0.54 -7.49
CA ILE A 53 14.22 -0.55 -6.86
C ILE A 53 15.20 0.29 -7.66
N SER A 54 15.31 0.06 -8.97
CA SER A 54 16.21 0.82 -9.86
C SER A 54 15.96 2.32 -9.78
N TRP A 55 14.68 2.73 -9.84
CA TRP A 55 14.29 4.12 -9.66
C TRP A 55 14.72 4.70 -8.31
N TYR A 56 14.55 3.94 -7.22
CA TYR A 56 14.92 4.39 -5.87
C TYR A 56 16.43 4.53 -5.68
N ILE A 57 17.22 3.61 -6.22
CA ILE A 57 18.69 3.64 -6.13
C ILE A 57 19.33 4.57 -7.18
N GLY A 58 18.53 5.14 -8.08
CA GLY A 58 19.00 6.08 -9.11
C GLY A 58 19.80 5.43 -10.24
N PHE A 59 19.54 4.15 -10.52
CA PHE A 59 20.19 3.38 -11.59
C PHE A 59 19.23 3.14 -12.77
#